data_AF-A0A353D4N5-F1
#
_entry.id   AF-A0A353D4N5-F1
#
_cell.length_a   1.000
_cell.length_b   1.000
_cell.length_c   1.000
_cell.angle_alpha   90.00
_cell.angle_beta   90.00
_cell.angle_gamma   90.00
#
_symmetry.space_group_name_H-M   'P 1'
#
loop_
_entity.id
_entity.type
_entity.pdbx_description
1 polymer ?
#
loop_
_entity_poly.entity_id
_entity_poly.type
_entity_poly.pdbx_seq_one_letter_code
_entity_poly.pdbx_strand_id
1 'polypeptide(L)'
;MDKTVTASQQSALATNKVLRNTYTLLSMTLLFSAACAGIAVMINMPPMGMVITLVGYFGLLFLTTKLRNSAWGLLSVFALTGFMGLTLGPIISMYLTIPNGEQIVMTAMGGTGVIFLGLSGYALTTRKDFSFLGGFLMVGILVAFLAGIASMFLTMPGLSLAVSAM
;
A
#
# COMPACT_ATOMS: atom_id res chain seq x y z
N MET A 1 36.99 -15.57 -21.62
CA MET A 1 36.30 -14.28 -21.42
C MET A 1 34.81 -14.32 -21.80
N ASP A 2 34.33 -15.33 -22.54
CA ASP A 2 32.88 -15.50 -22.83
C ASP A 2 31.98 -15.87 -21.63
N LYS A 3 32.42 -16.81 -20.76
CA LYS A 3 31.57 -17.31 -19.66
C LYS A 3 31.11 -16.23 -18.67
N THR A 4 31.89 -15.17 -18.49
CA THR A 4 31.59 -14.05 -17.58
C THR A 4 30.55 -13.08 -18.16
N VAL A 5 30.47 -12.96 -19.49
CA VAL A 5 29.48 -12.09 -20.18
C VAL A 5 28.11 -12.77 -20.23
N THR A 6 28.07 -14.10 -20.45
CA THR A 6 26.81 -14.86 -20.43
C THR A 6 26.18 -14.90 -19.04
N ALA A 7 26.99 -15.03 -17.97
CA ALA A 7 26.50 -15.04 -16.59
C ALA A 7 25.91 -13.70 -16.14
N SER A 8 26.50 -12.57 -16.56
CA SER A 8 26.01 -11.23 -16.23
C SER A 8 24.71 -10.89 -16.97
N GLN A 9 24.57 -11.29 -18.25
CA GLN A 9 23.32 -11.16 -18.99
C GLN A 9 22.19 -11.99 -18.38
N GLN A 10 22.46 -13.22 -17.95
CA GLN A 10 21.46 -14.09 -17.32
C GLN A 10 21.00 -13.56 -15.96
N SER A 11 21.90 -12.98 -15.17
CA SER A 11 21.58 -12.29 -13.91
C SER A 11 20.69 -11.05 -14.13
N ALA A 12 21.02 -10.22 -15.12
CA ALA A 12 20.22 -9.04 -15.46
C ALA A 12 18.80 -9.42 -15.95
N LEU A 13 18.67 -10.47 -16.76
CA LEU A 13 17.37 -10.97 -17.23
C LEU A 13 16.53 -11.53 -16.08
N ALA A 14 17.14 -12.26 -15.13
CA ALA A 14 16.45 -12.78 -13.96
C ALA A 14 15.92 -11.67 -13.04
N THR A 15 16.73 -10.63 -12.77
CA THR A 15 16.32 -9.48 -11.96
C THR A 15 15.15 -8.72 -12.58
N ASN A 16 15.21 -8.45 -13.89
CA ASN A 16 14.10 -7.80 -14.61
C ASN A 16 12.81 -8.63 -14.56
N LYS A 17 12.92 -9.97 -14.62
CA LYS A 17 11.76 -10.87 -14.52
C LYS A 17 11.11 -10.81 -13.15
N VAL A 18 11.88 -10.83 -12.07
CA VAL A 18 11.35 -10.72 -10.70
C VAL A 18 10.69 -9.37 -10.50
N LEU A 19 11.33 -8.27 -10.90
CA LEU A 19 10.76 -6.93 -10.79
C LEU A 19 9.43 -6.83 -11.54
N ARG A 20 9.39 -7.27 -12.81
CA ARG A 20 8.16 -7.25 -13.61
C ARG A 20 7.04 -8.04 -12.91
N ASN A 21 7.34 -9.23 -12.38
CA ASN A 21 6.35 -10.03 -11.67
C ASN A 21 5.87 -9.34 -10.38
N THR A 22 6.76 -8.75 -9.59
CA THR A 22 6.41 -8.00 -8.38
C THR A 22 5.52 -6.81 -8.70
N TYR A 23 5.86 -6.01 -9.71
CA TYR A 23 5.03 -4.87 -10.12
C TYR A 23 3.69 -5.31 -10.71
N THR A 24 3.66 -6.39 -11.50
CA THR A 24 2.42 -6.93 -12.04
C THR A 24 1.49 -7.37 -10.91
N LEU A 25 2.03 -8.09 -9.92
CA LEU A 25 1.27 -8.52 -8.75
C LEU A 25 0.80 -7.36 -7.90
N LEU A 26 1.68 -6.40 -7.61
CA LEU A 26 1.34 -5.21 -6.85
C LEU A 26 0.21 -4.44 -7.52
N SER A 27 0.31 -4.18 -8.82
CA SER A 27 -0.74 -3.50 -9.60
C SER A 27 -2.06 -4.27 -9.58
N MET A 28 -2.03 -5.60 -9.73
CA MET A 28 -3.25 -6.42 -9.63
C MET A 28 -3.87 -6.34 -8.23
N THR A 29 -3.06 -6.38 -7.17
CA THR A 29 -3.56 -6.26 -5.78
C THR A 29 -4.13 -4.87 -5.48
N LEU A 30 -3.53 -3.80 -6.04
CA LEU A 30 -4.04 -2.43 -5.92
C LEU A 30 -5.36 -2.25 -6.65
N LEU A 31 -5.47 -2.73 -7.89
CA LEU A 31 -6.71 -2.70 -8.66
C LEU A 31 -7.82 -3.51 -7.99
N PHE A 32 -7.48 -4.70 -7.48
CA PHE A 32 -8.42 -5.53 -6.73
C PHE A 32 -8.89 -4.83 -5.45
N SER A 33 -7.98 -4.24 -4.67
CA SER A 33 -8.32 -3.47 -3.47
C SER A 33 -9.21 -2.26 -3.79
N ALA A 34 -8.93 -1.54 -4.88
CA ALA A 34 -9.76 -0.42 -5.33
C ALA A 34 -11.16 -0.88 -5.76
N ALA A 35 -11.27 -2.02 -6.45
CA ALA A 35 -12.55 -2.61 -6.81
C ALA A 35 -13.35 -3.02 -5.57
N CYS A 36 -12.72 -3.69 -4.59
CA CYS A 36 -13.35 -4.02 -3.32
C CYS A 36 -13.83 -2.77 -2.56
N ALA A 37 -13.01 -1.73 -2.48
CA ALA A 37 -13.39 -0.46 -1.86
C ALA A 37 -14.59 0.18 -2.58
N GLY A 38 -14.59 0.18 -3.92
CA GLY A 38 -15.71 0.67 -4.72
C GLY A 38 -17.00 -0.13 -4.47
N ILE A 39 -16.93 -1.46 -4.42
CA ILE A 39 -18.08 -2.31 -4.07
C ILE A 39 -18.60 -1.98 -2.68
N ALA A 40 -17.71 -1.82 -1.69
CA ALA A 40 -18.09 -1.48 -0.32
C ALA A 40 -18.80 -0.10 -0.23
N VAL A 41 -18.37 0.87 -1.03
CA VAL A 41 -19.06 2.18 -1.15
C VAL A 41 -20.44 2.01 -1.78
N MET A 42 -20.56 1.23 -2.86
CA MET A 42 -21.83 1.02 -3.59
C MET A 42 -22.90 0.34 -2.75
N ILE A 43 -22.51 -0.63 -1.91
CA ILE A 43 -23.45 -1.31 -1.00
C ILE A 43 -23.67 -0.55 0.32
N ASN A 44 -23.08 0.65 0.46
CA ASN A 44 -23.06 1.44 1.69
C ASN A 44 -22.71 0.60 2.92
N MET A 45 -21.61 -0.14 2.83
CA MET A 45 -21.27 -1.12 3.84
C MET A 45 -21.07 -0.43 5.21
N PRO A 46 -21.79 -0.84 6.27
CA PRO A 46 -21.56 -0.27 7.59
C PRO A 46 -20.13 -0.60 8.05
N PRO A 47 -19.53 0.24 8.91
CA PRO A 47 -18.19 -0.01 9.44
C PRO A 47 -18.13 -1.41 10.06
N MET A 48 -17.26 -2.28 9.53
CA MET A 48 -16.93 -3.52 10.24
C MET A 48 -16.39 -3.10 11.62
N GLY A 49 -16.98 -3.63 12.69
CA GLY A 49 -16.54 -3.31 14.05
C GLY A 49 -15.04 -3.52 14.22
N MET A 50 -14.39 -2.67 15.02
CA MET A 50 -12.93 -2.63 15.19
C MET A 50 -12.32 -4.00 15.56
N VAL A 51 -13.06 -4.83 16.30
CA VAL A 51 -12.62 -6.18 16.67
C VAL A 51 -12.58 -7.11 15.46
N ILE A 52 -13.58 -7.04 14.57
CA ILE A 52 -13.65 -7.87 13.36
C ILE A 52 -12.56 -7.47 12.37
N THR A 53 -12.30 -6.17 12.21
CA THR A 53 -11.23 -5.69 11.34
C THR A 53 -9.87 -6.09 11.87
N LEU A 54 -9.61 -5.97 13.17
CA LEU A 54 -8.35 -6.41 13.79
C LEU A 54 -8.14 -7.91 13.69
N VAL A 55 -9.15 -8.72 14.06
CA VAL A 55 -9.06 -10.18 13.99
C VAL A 55 -8.90 -10.66 12.55
N GLY A 56 -9.67 -10.09 11.61
CA GLY A 56 -9.55 -10.39 10.19
C GLY A 56 -8.17 -10.01 9.64
N TYR A 57 -7.68 -8.81 9.97
CA TYR A 57 -6.36 -8.34 9.55
C TYR A 57 -5.24 -9.23 10.08
N PHE A 58 -5.17 -9.44 11.40
CA PHE A 58 -4.11 -10.27 11.98
C PHE A 58 -4.22 -11.73 11.57
N GLY A 59 -5.45 -12.26 11.44
CA GLY A 59 -5.69 -13.62 10.95
C GLY A 59 -5.19 -13.84 9.52
N LEU A 60 -5.53 -12.92 8.61
CA LEU A 60 -5.09 -12.96 7.21
C LEU A 60 -3.60 -12.64 7.06
N LEU A 61 -3.03 -11.78 7.89
CA LEU A 61 -1.59 -11.51 7.93
C LEU A 61 -0.81 -12.76 8.39
N PHE A 62 -1.29 -13.46 9.41
CA PHE A 62 -0.69 -14.72 9.82
C PHE A 62 -0.84 -15.81 8.74
N LEU A 63 -1.98 -15.84 8.06
CA LEU A 63 -2.23 -16.79 6.97
C LEU A 63 -1.29 -16.54 5.77
N THR A 64 -1.15 -15.29 5.35
CA THR A 64 -0.23 -14.89 4.27
C THR A 64 1.22 -15.19 4.61
N THR A 65 1.66 -14.91 5.83
CA THR A 65 3.03 -15.23 6.28
C THR A 65 3.27 -16.73 6.34
N LYS A 66 2.29 -17.53 6.78
CA LYS A 66 2.37 -18.99 6.80
C LYS A 66 2.40 -19.61 5.40
N LEU A 67 1.67 -19.03 4.44
CA LEU A 67 1.56 -19.53 3.06
C LEU A 67 2.50 -18.85 2.07
N ARG A 68 3.45 -18.02 2.54
CA ARG A 68 4.30 -17.15 1.71
C ARG A 68 5.13 -17.85 0.62
N ASN A 69 5.48 -19.12 0.83
CA ASN A 69 6.31 -19.91 -0.10
C ASN A 69 5.47 -20.82 -1.02
N SER A 70 4.16 -20.61 -1.11
CA SER A 70 3.24 -21.41 -1.91
C SER A 70 2.37 -20.53 -2.81
N ALA A 71 1.82 -21.09 -3.88
CA ALA A 71 0.83 -20.41 -4.73
C ALA A 71 -0.40 -19.94 -3.93
N TRP A 72 -0.74 -20.64 -2.84
CA TRP A 72 -1.77 -20.23 -1.89
C TRP A 72 -1.46 -18.92 -1.15
N GLY A 73 -0.18 -18.55 -1.02
CA GLY A 73 0.22 -17.25 -0.49
C GLY A 73 -0.30 -16.10 -1.35
N LEU A 74 -0.35 -16.29 -2.68
CA LEU A 74 -0.88 -15.30 -3.60
C LEU A 74 -2.36 -15.02 -3.33
N LEU A 75 -3.16 -16.07 -3.26
CA LEU A 75 -4.59 -15.98 -2.98
C LEU A 75 -4.84 -15.36 -1.59
N SER A 76 -3.99 -15.69 -0.61
CA SER A 76 -4.05 -15.10 0.73
C SER A 76 -3.74 -13.60 0.72
N VAL A 77 -2.80 -13.15 -0.11
CA VAL A 77 -2.47 -11.72 -0.26
C VAL A 77 -3.65 -10.98 -0.89
N PHE A 78 -4.26 -11.52 -1.95
CA PHE A 78 -5.48 -10.93 -2.51
C PHE A 78 -6.62 -10.90 -1.50
N ALA A 79 -6.80 -11.96 -0.70
CA ALA A 79 -7.81 -11.96 0.37
C ALA A 79 -7.53 -10.86 1.42
N LEU A 80 -6.28 -10.71 1.86
CA LEU A 80 -5.86 -9.66 2.79
C LEU A 80 -6.08 -8.26 2.20
N THR A 81 -5.61 -8.01 0.98
CA THR A 81 -5.74 -6.68 0.35
C THR A 81 -7.19 -6.36 0.01
N GLY A 82 -7.98 -7.34 -0.43
CA GLY A 82 -9.42 -7.17 -0.64
C GLY A 82 -10.16 -6.87 0.65
N PHE A 83 -9.86 -7.59 1.74
CA PHE A 83 -10.42 -7.31 3.06
C PHE A 83 -10.08 -5.88 3.52
N MET A 84 -8.83 -5.46 3.36
CA MET A 84 -8.43 -4.08 3.66
C MET A 84 -9.18 -3.07 2.78
N GLY A 85 -9.31 -3.33 1.48
CA GLY A 85 -10.11 -2.51 0.56
C GLY A 85 -11.58 -2.39 0.98
N LEU A 86 -12.20 -3.49 1.40
CA LEU A 86 -13.57 -3.50 1.92
C LEU A 86 -13.71 -2.64 3.19
N THR A 87 -12.73 -2.70 4.11
CA THR A 87 -12.74 -1.87 5.33
C THR A 87 -12.52 -0.38 5.06
N LEU A 88 -11.91 -0.03 3.92
CA LEU A 88 -11.78 1.37 3.48
C LEU A 88 -13.11 1.95 2.95
N GLY A 89 -14.04 1.11 2.49
CA GLY A 89 -15.33 1.55 1.95
C GLY A 89 -16.09 2.53 2.85
N PRO A 90 -16.37 2.20 4.12
CA PRO A 90 -17.04 3.10 5.07
C PRO A 90 -16.30 4.44 5.26
N ILE A 91 -14.95 4.41 5.25
CA ILE A 91 -14.13 5.62 5.38
C ILE A 91 -14.31 6.50 4.14
N ILE A 92 -14.25 5.90 2.95
CA ILE A 92 -14.50 6.62 1.69
C ILE A 92 -15.93 7.17 1.68
N SER A 93 -16.93 6.39 2.07
CA SER A 93 -18.32 6.84 2.16
C SER A 93 -18.47 8.05 3.10
N MET A 94 -17.76 8.10 4.22
CA MET A 94 -17.73 9.28 5.09
C MET A 94 -17.19 10.51 4.33
N TYR A 95 -16.08 10.39 3.60
CA TYR A 95 -15.54 11.48 2.79
C TYR A 95 -16.43 11.84 1.59
N LEU A 96 -17.29 10.95 1.08
CA LEU A 96 -18.24 11.30 0.02
C LEU A 96 -19.40 12.17 0.52
N THR A 97 -19.67 12.19 1.84
CA THR A 97 -20.75 13.02 2.40
C THR A 97 -20.38 14.50 2.57
N ILE A 98 -19.09 14.84 2.52
CA ILE A 98 -18.63 16.22 2.61
C ILE A 98 -18.64 16.91 1.24
N PRO A 99 -18.77 18.26 1.20
CA PRO A 99 -18.65 19.01 -0.05
C PRO A 99 -17.34 18.67 -0.77
N ASN A 100 -17.42 18.42 -2.08
CA ASN A 100 -16.29 18.01 -2.94
C ASN A 100 -15.65 16.66 -2.56
N GLY A 101 -16.36 15.80 -1.82
CA GLY A 101 -15.88 14.48 -1.39
C GLY A 101 -15.36 13.58 -2.51
N GLU A 102 -16.12 13.47 -3.61
CA GLU A 102 -15.70 12.68 -4.78
C GLU A 102 -14.38 13.16 -5.38
N GLN A 103 -14.22 14.48 -5.50
CA GLN A 103 -13.00 15.08 -6.02
C GLN A 103 -11.81 14.81 -5.08
N ILE A 104 -12.01 14.89 -3.77
CA ILE A 104 -10.97 14.59 -2.77
C ILE A 104 -10.51 13.14 -2.90
N VAL A 105 -11.46 12.20 -2.94
CA VAL A 105 -11.16 10.76 -3.07
C VAL A 105 -10.42 10.47 -4.37
N MET A 106 -10.91 10.99 -5.50
CA MET A 106 -10.27 10.82 -6.81
C MET A 106 -8.87 11.43 -6.86
N THR A 107 -8.68 12.61 -6.26
CA THR A 107 -7.37 13.27 -6.21
C THR A 107 -6.40 12.53 -5.31
N ALA A 108 -6.86 12.04 -4.15
CA ALA A 108 -6.03 11.25 -3.25
C ALA A 108 -5.60 9.94 -3.91
N MET A 109 -6.55 9.18 -4.50
CA MET A 109 -6.24 7.94 -5.20
C MET A 109 -5.32 8.14 -6.40
N GLY A 110 -5.63 9.12 -7.26
CA GLY A 110 -4.82 9.46 -8.42
C GLY A 110 -3.42 9.95 -8.01
N GLY A 111 -3.35 10.81 -7.00
CA GLY A 111 -2.11 11.34 -6.44
C GLY A 111 -1.21 10.23 -5.89
N THR A 112 -1.73 9.33 -5.06
CA THR A 112 -0.95 8.18 -4.57
C THR A 112 -0.48 7.29 -5.71
N GLY A 113 -1.32 7.02 -6.71
CA GLY A 113 -0.94 6.23 -7.88
C GLY A 113 0.19 6.88 -8.69
N VAL A 114 0.08 8.19 -8.95
CA VAL A 114 1.10 8.96 -9.69
C VAL A 114 2.41 9.03 -8.91
N ILE A 115 2.37 9.31 -7.61
CA ILE A 115 3.56 9.35 -6.75
C ILE A 115 4.24 7.97 -6.72
N PHE A 116 3.47 6.91 -6.51
CA PHE A 116 3.98 5.54 -6.46
C PHE A 116 4.66 5.16 -7.78
N LEU A 117 4.01 5.38 -8.92
CA LEU A 117 4.56 5.06 -10.23
C LEU A 117 5.77 5.94 -10.60
N GLY A 118 5.70 7.24 -10.30
CA GLY A 118 6.77 8.19 -10.57
C GLY A 118 8.04 7.88 -9.77
N LEU A 119 7.91 7.72 -8.45
CA LEU A 119 9.04 7.38 -7.58
C LEU A 119 9.57 5.96 -7.85
N SER A 120 8.69 4.99 -8.14
CA SER A 120 9.10 3.66 -8.58
C SER A 120 9.94 3.71 -9.84
N GLY A 121 9.48 4.43 -10.87
CA GLY A 121 10.22 4.61 -12.12
C GLY A 121 11.57 5.28 -11.89
N TYR A 122 11.61 6.34 -11.07
CA TYR A 122 12.85 7.04 -10.72
C TYR A 122 13.86 6.11 -10.02
N ALA A 123 13.41 5.35 -9.02
CA ALA A 123 14.27 4.43 -8.28
C ALA A 123 14.83 3.31 -9.17
N LEU A 124 14.02 2.75 -10.08
CA LEU A 124 14.43 1.65 -10.97
C LEU A 124 15.38 2.11 -12.09
N THR A 125 15.21 3.33 -12.60
CA THR A 125 16.00 3.85 -13.73
C THR A 125 17.33 4.44 -13.30
N THR A 126 17.36 5.11 -12.14
CA THR A 126 18.54 5.85 -11.67
C THR A 126 19.71 4.95 -11.27
N ARG A 127 19.47 3.65 -11.00
CA ARG A 127 20.48 2.66 -10.55
C ARG A 127 21.37 3.15 -9.40
N LYS A 128 20.90 4.13 -8.62
CA LYS A 128 21.59 4.69 -7.47
C LYS A 128 21.27 3.87 -6.23
N ASP A 129 22.26 3.70 -5.38
CA ASP A 129 22.06 3.10 -4.08
C ASP A 129 21.39 4.11 -3.12
N PHE A 130 20.19 3.78 -2.66
CA PHE A 130 19.42 4.57 -1.69
C PHE A 130 19.61 4.11 -0.24
N SER A 131 20.55 3.20 0.04
CA SER A 131 20.79 2.68 1.39
C SER A 131 21.09 3.77 2.42
N PHE A 132 21.64 4.92 2.01
CA PHE A 132 21.83 6.10 2.86
C PHE A 132 20.52 6.65 3.44
N LEU A 133 19.41 6.52 2.71
CA LEU A 133 18.11 7.06 3.13
C LEU A 133 17.41 6.15 4.16
N GLY A 134 17.85 4.91 4.33
CA GLY A 134 17.19 3.93 5.20
C GLY A 134 17.07 4.37 6.67
N GLY A 135 18.15 4.93 7.23
CA GLY A 135 18.13 5.44 8.61
C GLY A 135 17.20 6.63 8.79
N PHE A 136 17.20 7.57 7.83
CA PHE A 136 16.31 8.73 7.84
C PHE A 136 14.83 8.30 7.71
N LEU A 137 14.52 7.39 6.79
CA LEU A 137 13.16 6.87 6.61
C LEU A 137 12.64 6.14 7.85
N MET A 138 13.49 5.35 8.51
CA MET A 138 13.09 4.64 9.74
C MET A 138 12.73 5.62 10.85
N VAL A 139 13.53 6.67 11.06
CA VAL A 139 13.22 7.73 12.03
C VAL A 139 11.96 8.47 11.63
N GLY A 140 11.79 8.83 10.35
CA GLY A 140 10.60 9.50 9.84
C GLY A 140 9.32 8.71 10.10
N ILE A 141 9.31 7.41 9.83
CA ILE A 141 8.15 6.53 10.09
C ILE A 141 7.83 6.46 11.59
N LEU A 142 8.84 6.36 12.46
CA LEU A 142 8.62 6.36 13.91
C LEU A 142 8.04 7.68 14.40
N VAL A 143 8.53 8.81 13.88
CA VAL A 143 8.01 10.15 14.20
C VAL A 143 6.57 10.28 13.72
N ALA A 144 6.27 9.90 12.46
CA ALA A 144 4.92 9.93 11.92
C ALA A 144 3.95 9.05 12.71
N PHE A 145 4.39 7.87 13.15
CA PHE A 145 3.59 6.97 13.98
C PHE A 145 3.28 7.56 15.35
N LEU A 146 4.29 8.08 16.06
CA LEU A 146 4.10 8.72 17.37
C LEU A 146 3.26 10.00 17.29
N ALA A 147 3.49 10.81 16.26
CA ALA A 147 2.70 12.01 15.99
C ALA A 147 1.25 11.65 15.62
N GLY A 148 1.04 10.54 14.90
CA GLY A 148 -0.28 9.95 14.65
C GLY A 148 -1.01 9.61 15.94
N ILE A 149 -0.36 8.90 16.86
CA ILE A 149 -0.93 8.61 18.19
C ILE A 149 -1.23 9.90 18.95
N ALA A 150 -0.30 10.86 18.98
CA ALA A 150 -0.51 12.14 19.65
C ALA A 150 -1.69 12.93 19.06
N SER A 151 -1.89 12.87 17.74
CA SER A 151 -3.00 13.54 17.06
C SER A 151 -4.37 13.01 17.47
N MET A 152 -4.46 11.73 17.86
CA MET A 152 -5.71 11.15 18.39
C MET A 152 -6.11 11.76 19.74
N PHE A 153 -5.13 12.12 20.58
CA PHE A 153 -5.40 12.71 21.92
C PHE A 153 -5.54 14.23 21.90
N LEU A 154 -4.78 14.92 21.04
CA LEU A 154 -4.73 16.38 21.03
C LEU A 154 -5.79 17.01 20.13
N THR A 155 -6.35 16.25 19.16
CA THR A 155 -7.44 16.67 18.25
C THR A 155 -7.24 18.07 17.64
N MET A 156 -5.98 18.48 17.43
CA MET A 156 -5.64 19.78 16.83
C MET A 156 -5.57 19.66 15.30
N PRO A 157 -6.38 20.41 14.52
CA PRO A 157 -6.42 20.30 13.07
C PRO A 157 -5.05 20.51 12.38
N GLY A 158 -4.24 21.43 12.90
CA GLY A 158 -2.89 21.68 12.39
C GLY A 158 -1.95 20.48 12.55
N LEU A 159 -2.07 19.75 13.66
CA LEU A 159 -1.27 18.55 13.92
C LEU A 159 -1.70 17.41 12.98
N SER A 160 -3.00 17.20 12.75
CA SER A 160 -3.48 16.16 11.82
C SER A 160 -3.07 16.41 10.37
N LEU A 161 -3.02 17.67 9.94
CA LEU A 161 -2.55 18.04 8.60
C LEU A 161 -1.04 17.82 8.46
N ALA A 162 -0.27 18.21 9.48
CA ALA A 162 1.18 17.98 9.50
C ALA A 162 1.53 16.49 9.46
N VAL A 163 0.81 15.66 10.23
CA VAL A 163 1.01 14.21 10.24
C VAL A 163 0.65 13.58 8.89
N SER A 164 -0.42 14.04 8.25
CA SER A 164 -0.85 13.52 6.93
C SER A 164 0.11 13.90 5.79
N ALA A 165 0.94 14.94 5.98
CA ALA A 165 1.89 15.41 4.99
C ALA A 165 3.29 14.76 5.09
N MET A 166 3.57 14.02 6.17
CA MET A 166 4.83 13.28 6.37
C MET A 166 4.79 11.91 5.70
#